data_AF-A0A1Q2YMB2-F1
#
_entry.id   AF-A0A1Q2YMB2-F1
#
_cell.length_a   1.000
_cell.length_b   1.000
_cell.length_c   1.000
_cell.angle_alpha   90.00
_cell.angle_beta   90.00
_cell.angle_gamma   90.00
#
_symmetry.space_group_name_H-M   'P 1'
#
loop_
_entity.id
_entity.type
_entity.pdbx_description
1 polymer ?
#
loop_
_entity_poly.entity_id
_entity_poly.type
_entity_poly.pdbx_seq_one_letter_code
_entity_poly.pdbx_strand_id
1 'polypeptide(L)'
;MPGRMRVAETGWNWGKIQMARNELVFNVANKPACEIPYAEIANTNLSGRNEVSVEMDLIRPEAAIERTGDELVEVKFYIPGNVDAGEEMDIDAPKAEKEEGAVKKEVEEGQADGEAEPEKKEKVKTKAELFVEELKSKADITQVVGEIIVSFSEVLFLTPRGRYDIDMYDSFLRLRGKTYDYKLQYTQIQRIFSLPKLDGIHHLIVLQVNPPLRQGQTKYSYLTLQFDEQEEIEVELNIEEEEFKEKYEGKINKSYSSSTYLVLSNLFKGFTERRVVLPGSYQSKDGLPGISCSLKANEGHLYALEKCALFLTKPTVLIPYSEVGTITFARVGQGSAQKTFDMEISTINGGPTHNFGNIDRAEQPLLESFFRSKNLKVRNDEKIAQEMLANAMVDSDGDADLGSAGEDDSPDEDFEGESASEDSDVDEEYNSDAASDDDDAAETEEPKKKKQKNDD
;
A
#
# COMPACT_ATOMS: atom_id res chain seq x y z
N MET A 1 -7.68 32.80 -42.20
CA MET A 1 -7.69 32.69 -40.72
C MET A 1 -7.94 31.24 -40.39
N PRO A 2 -7.14 30.59 -39.53
CA PRO A 2 -7.49 29.26 -39.01
C PRO A 2 -8.80 29.37 -38.21
N GLY A 3 -9.71 28.41 -38.40
CA GLY A 3 -11.02 28.43 -37.76
C GLY A 3 -10.90 28.30 -36.24
N ARG A 4 -11.63 29.13 -35.48
CA ARG A 4 -11.66 29.06 -34.02
C ARG A 4 -12.42 27.80 -33.59
N MET A 5 -11.67 26.72 -33.33
CA MET A 5 -12.20 25.44 -32.86
C MET A 5 -12.98 25.67 -31.56
N ARG A 6 -14.25 25.25 -31.54
CA ARG A 6 -15.11 25.43 -30.36
C ARG A 6 -15.05 24.16 -29.50
N VAL A 7 -14.57 24.31 -28.28
CA VAL A 7 -14.52 23.27 -27.25
C VAL A 7 -15.95 22.96 -26.75
N ALA A 8 -16.15 21.79 -26.15
CA ALA A 8 -17.39 21.44 -25.48
C ALA A 8 -17.58 22.23 -24.16
N GLU A 9 -18.63 23.04 -24.09
CA GLU A 9 -18.96 23.91 -22.94
C GLU A 9 -20.15 23.39 -22.12
N THR A 10 -20.72 22.23 -22.47
CA THR A 10 -22.00 21.74 -21.91
C THR A 10 -21.90 21.05 -20.55
N GLY A 11 -20.68 20.76 -20.06
CA GLY A 11 -20.47 19.98 -18.84
C GLY A 11 -20.92 18.52 -18.93
N TRP A 12 -21.19 18.01 -20.13
CA TRP A 12 -21.65 16.63 -20.35
C TRP A 12 -20.47 15.66 -20.42
N ASN A 13 -20.61 14.49 -19.79
CA ASN A 13 -19.60 13.44 -19.72
C ASN A 13 -19.87 12.26 -20.67
N TRP A 14 -20.87 12.36 -21.54
CA TRP A 14 -21.11 11.38 -22.61
C TRP A 14 -20.58 11.90 -23.95
N GLY A 15 -19.81 11.08 -24.64
CA GLY A 15 -19.08 11.47 -25.84
C GLY A 15 -18.39 10.28 -26.49
N LYS A 16 -17.67 10.56 -27.57
CA LYS A 16 -16.90 9.58 -28.35
C LYS A 16 -15.43 9.77 -28.09
N ILE A 17 -14.70 8.70 -27.80
CA ILE A 17 -13.24 8.75 -27.73
C ILE A 17 -12.68 8.47 -29.13
N GLN A 18 -11.81 9.34 -29.60
CA GLN A 18 -11.13 9.23 -30.88
C GLN A 18 -9.61 9.16 -30.65
N MET A 19 -8.99 8.07 -31.09
CA MET A 19 -7.54 7.92 -31.08
C MET A 19 -6.93 8.61 -32.31
N ALA A 20 -6.52 9.86 -32.16
CA ALA A 20 -5.87 10.64 -33.20
C ALA A 20 -4.40 10.21 -33.40
N ARG A 21 -3.61 10.99 -34.14
CA ARG A 21 -2.23 10.58 -34.50
C ARG A 21 -1.26 10.62 -33.31
N ASN A 22 -1.37 11.64 -32.47
CA ASN A 22 -0.42 11.93 -31.38
C ASN A 22 -1.12 12.08 -30.01
N GLU A 23 -2.44 11.94 -29.95
CA GLU A 23 -3.27 12.30 -28.80
C GLU A 23 -4.60 11.53 -28.77
N LEU A 24 -5.13 11.37 -27.56
CA LEU A 24 -6.46 10.85 -27.30
C LEU A 24 -7.44 12.01 -27.18
N VAL A 25 -8.43 12.09 -28.07
CA VAL A 25 -9.44 13.17 -28.08
C VAL A 25 -10.77 12.61 -27.56
N PHE A 26 -11.33 13.21 -26.50
CA PHE A 26 -12.70 12.94 -26.08
C PHE A 26 -13.63 14.01 -26.67
N ASN A 27 -14.56 13.59 -27.51
CA ASN A 27 -15.49 14.47 -28.22
C ASN A 27 -16.90 14.42 -27.61
N VAL A 28 -17.40 15.56 -27.12
CA VAL A 28 -18.76 15.74 -26.62
C VAL A 28 -19.55 16.56 -27.64
N ALA A 29 -20.64 16.00 -28.18
CA ALA A 29 -21.47 16.61 -29.22
C ALA A 29 -20.66 17.13 -30.44
N ASN A 30 -19.74 16.31 -30.95
CA ASN A 30 -18.83 16.62 -32.07
C ASN A 30 -17.90 17.84 -31.84
N LYS A 31 -17.57 18.14 -30.59
CA LYS A 31 -16.55 19.11 -30.19
C LYS A 31 -15.54 18.44 -29.25
N PRO A 32 -14.24 18.77 -29.32
CA PRO A 32 -13.28 18.29 -28.33
C PRO A 32 -13.67 18.80 -26.94
N ALA A 33 -13.58 17.94 -25.95
CA ALA A 33 -13.82 18.22 -24.53
C ALA A 33 -12.53 18.06 -23.72
N CYS A 34 -11.73 17.03 -24.00
CA CYS A 34 -10.33 16.95 -23.58
C CYS A 34 -9.46 16.29 -24.65
N GLU A 35 -8.18 16.65 -24.63
CA GLU A 35 -7.12 16.15 -25.51
C GLU A 35 -5.98 15.72 -24.59
N ILE A 36 -5.58 14.45 -24.65
CA ILE A 36 -4.50 13.86 -23.83
C ILE A 36 -3.38 13.43 -24.77
N PRO A 37 -2.25 14.15 -24.83
CA PRO A 37 -1.14 13.77 -25.70
C PRO A 37 -0.58 12.41 -25.28
N TYR A 38 -0.30 11.56 -26.26
CA TYR A 38 0.20 10.20 -26.00
C TYR A 38 1.53 10.17 -25.23
N ALA A 39 2.41 11.14 -25.49
CA ALA A 39 3.67 11.31 -24.78
C ALA A 39 3.52 11.69 -23.29
N GLU A 40 2.30 12.01 -22.83
CA GLU A 40 2.01 12.34 -21.44
C GLU A 40 1.34 11.17 -20.68
N ILE A 41 1.18 10.01 -21.32
CA ILE A 41 0.61 8.81 -20.70
C ILE A 41 1.75 7.91 -20.19
N ALA A 42 1.88 7.76 -18.87
CA ALA A 42 2.83 6.82 -18.28
C ALA A 42 2.35 5.37 -18.35
N ASN A 43 1.05 5.15 -18.17
CA ASN A 43 0.48 3.80 -18.10
C ASN A 43 -1.00 3.78 -18.49
N THR A 44 -1.49 2.62 -18.92
CA THR A 44 -2.93 2.38 -19.06
C THR A 44 -3.31 0.92 -18.80
N ASN A 45 -4.41 0.73 -18.09
CA ASN A 45 -4.89 -0.54 -17.60
C ASN A 45 -6.41 -0.56 -17.44
N LEU A 46 -6.96 -1.76 -17.22
CA LEU A 46 -8.36 -1.95 -16.87
C LEU A 46 -8.53 -1.87 -15.35
N SER A 47 -9.26 -0.85 -14.89
CA SER A 47 -9.74 -0.73 -13.51
C SER A 47 -10.91 -1.66 -13.24
N GLY A 48 -11.66 -1.99 -14.29
CA GLY A 48 -12.81 -2.89 -14.26
C GLY A 48 -13.18 -3.32 -15.68
N ARG A 49 -14.18 -4.20 -15.81
CA ARG A 49 -14.57 -4.85 -17.09
C ARG A 49 -14.80 -3.87 -18.26
N ASN A 50 -15.34 -2.68 -17.94
CA ASN A 50 -15.65 -1.60 -18.87
C ASN A 50 -14.95 -0.28 -18.47
N GLU A 51 -13.97 -0.31 -17.56
CA GLU A 51 -13.32 0.89 -17.04
C GLU A 51 -11.84 0.90 -17.42
N VAL A 52 -11.46 1.86 -18.26
CA VAL A 52 -10.07 2.10 -18.65
C VAL A 52 -9.51 3.24 -17.82
N SER A 53 -8.37 3.00 -17.17
CA SER A 53 -7.61 4.05 -16.48
C SER A 53 -6.38 4.42 -17.29
N VAL A 54 -6.08 5.71 -17.31
CA VAL A 54 -4.97 6.33 -18.03
C VAL A 54 -4.20 7.14 -16.97
N GLU A 55 -3.01 6.66 -16.60
CA GLU A 55 -2.14 7.31 -15.63
C GLU A 55 -1.16 8.24 -16.36
N MET A 56 -1.07 9.49 -15.92
CA MET A 56 -0.27 10.52 -16.58
C MET A 56 1.20 10.44 -16.14
N ASP A 57 2.14 10.74 -17.04
CA ASP A 57 3.56 10.87 -16.68
C ASP A 57 3.81 12.18 -15.94
N LEU A 58 3.96 12.03 -14.63
CA LEU A 58 4.28 13.13 -13.73
C LEU A 58 5.77 13.49 -13.75
N ILE A 59 6.65 12.85 -14.53
CA ILE A 59 8.12 13.10 -14.50
C ILE A 59 8.62 13.57 -15.87
N ARG A 60 8.61 14.90 -16.10
CA ARG A 60 9.28 15.48 -17.28
C ARG A 60 10.71 15.91 -16.92
N PRO A 61 11.78 15.30 -17.51
CA PRO A 61 13.16 15.60 -17.15
C PRO A 61 13.61 17.04 -17.50
N GLU A 62 12.92 17.71 -18.43
CA GLU A 62 13.22 19.10 -18.82
C GLU A 62 12.55 20.16 -17.92
N ALA A 63 11.56 19.78 -17.10
CA ALA A 63 10.76 20.71 -16.31
C ALA A 63 11.34 20.90 -14.90
N ALA A 64 12.45 21.64 -14.80
CA ALA A 64 12.99 22.15 -13.53
C ALA A 64 12.15 23.35 -12.98
N ILE A 65 10.82 23.22 -13.01
CA ILE A 65 9.87 24.23 -12.56
C ILE A 65 9.26 23.74 -11.24
N GLU A 66 9.25 24.60 -10.22
CA GLU A 66 8.54 24.32 -8.97
C GLU A 66 7.05 24.11 -9.25
N ARG A 67 6.52 22.95 -8.86
CA ARG A 67 5.13 22.58 -9.14
C ARG A 67 4.18 23.31 -8.21
N THR A 68 3.65 24.44 -8.68
CA THR A 68 2.60 25.20 -7.99
C THR A 68 1.31 25.16 -8.81
N GLY A 69 0.42 24.21 -8.52
CA GLY A 69 -0.89 24.08 -9.17
C GLY A 69 -1.50 22.68 -9.02
N ASP A 70 -2.71 22.52 -9.55
CA ASP A 70 -3.37 21.21 -9.69
C ASP A 70 -2.80 20.46 -10.90
N GLU A 71 -2.36 19.21 -10.72
CA GLU A 71 -1.86 18.34 -11.79
C GLU A 71 -2.86 17.20 -12.09
N LEU A 72 -3.08 16.90 -13.38
CA LEU A 72 -3.85 15.73 -13.79
C LEU A 72 -3.01 14.47 -13.58
N VAL A 73 -3.45 13.58 -12.69
CA VAL A 73 -2.71 12.35 -12.32
C VAL A 73 -3.25 11.11 -13.02
N GLU A 74 -4.57 10.99 -13.11
CA GLU A 74 -5.26 9.80 -13.62
C GLU A 74 -6.60 10.22 -14.24
N VAL A 75 -6.94 9.65 -15.39
CA VAL A 75 -8.27 9.77 -16.02
C VAL A 75 -8.88 8.38 -16.13
N LYS A 76 -10.15 8.24 -15.75
CA LYS A 76 -10.92 7.01 -15.93
C LYS A 76 -12.04 7.20 -16.94
N PHE A 77 -12.05 6.38 -17.98
CA PHE A 77 -13.10 6.32 -18.98
C PHE A 77 -13.95 5.06 -18.79
N TYR A 78 -15.27 5.21 -18.89
CA TYR A 78 -16.20 4.10 -18.97
C TYR A 78 -16.51 3.80 -20.45
N ILE A 79 -16.12 2.62 -20.93
CA ILE A 79 -16.29 2.17 -22.32
C ILE A 79 -17.24 0.96 -22.33
N PRO A 80 -18.54 1.16 -22.65
CA PRO A 80 -19.50 0.06 -22.69
C PRO A 80 -19.35 -0.81 -23.94
N GLY A 81 -19.48 -2.13 -23.75
CA GLY A 81 -19.70 -3.08 -24.84
C GLY A 81 -18.70 -4.24 -24.88
N ASN A 82 -19.10 -5.32 -25.54
CA ASN A 82 -18.24 -6.42 -25.94
C ASN A 82 -17.97 -6.33 -27.46
N VAL A 83 -17.00 -7.07 -27.96
CA VAL A 83 -16.73 -7.20 -29.41
C VAL A 83 -16.96 -8.64 -29.84
N ASP A 84 -17.86 -8.84 -30.79
CA ASP A 84 -18.05 -10.13 -31.45
C ASP A 84 -16.98 -10.33 -32.53
N ALA A 85 -16.56 -11.58 -32.76
CA ALA A 85 -15.39 -11.88 -33.57
C ALA A 85 -15.60 -11.58 -35.06
N GLY A 86 -15.01 -10.49 -35.57
CA GLY A 86 -14.90 -10.20 -37.00
C GLY A 86 -15.19 -8.76 -37.45
N GLU A 87 -15.62 -7.87 -36.55
CA GLU A 87 -15.87 -6.46 -36.90
C GLU A 87 -14.61 -5.58 -36.80
N GLU A 88 -14.46 -4.61 -37.72
CA GLU A 88 -13.47 -3.54 -37.59
C GLU A 88 -13.78 -2.64 -36.38
N MET A 89 -12.79 -1.86 -35.94
CA MET A 89 -12.87 -1.02 -34.73
C MET A 89 -13.89 0.12 -34.85
N ASP A 90 -15.17 -0.19 -34.64
CA ASP A 90 -16.21 0.80 -34.40
C ASP A 90 -16.65 0.77 -32.93
N ILE A 91 -16.04 1.67 -32.14
CA ILE A 91 -16.41 1.91 -30.74
C ILE A 91 -17.91 2.24 -30.64
N ASP A 92 -18.49 2.82 -31.71
CA ASP A 92 -19.87 3.28 -31.84
C ASP A 92 -20.93 2.22 -32.18
N ALA A 93 -20.60 0.93 -32.41
CA ALA A 93 -21.62 -0.06 -32.77
C ALA A 93 -22.76 -0.06 -31.72
N PRO A 94 -24.02 0.30 -32.10
CA PRO A 94 -25.10 0.54 -31.16
C PRO A 94 -25.52 -0.77 -30.49
N LYS A 95 -26.22 -0.67 -29.34
CA LYS A 95 -26.93 -1.82 -28.80
C LYS A 95 -27.87 -2.36 -29.87
N ALA A 96 -27.66 -3.60 -30.32
CA ALA A 96 -28.70 -4.36 -30.99
C ALA A 96 -29.84 -4.56 -29.98
N GLU A 97 -30.90 -3.76 -30.11
CA GLU A 97 -32.14 -3.99 -29.39
C GLU A 97 -32.68 -5.34 -29.85
N LYS A 98 -32.72 -6.31 -28.94
CA LYS A 98 -33.33 -7.61 -29.22
C LYS A 98 -34.85 -7.42 -29.25
N GLU A 99 -35.40 -7.24 -30.44
CA GLU A 99 -36.82 -7.53 -30.65
C GLU A 99 -37.08 -9.00 -30.29
N GLU A 100 -38.08 -9.26 -29.46
CA GLU A 100 -38.52 -10.60 -29.08
C GLU A 100 -39.28 -11.28 -30.24
N GLY A 101 -38.57 -11.58 -31.33
CA GLY A 101 -39.07 -12.28 -32.51
C GLY A 101 -38.91 -13.80 -32.39
N ALA A 102 -39.89 -14.47 -31.77
CA ALA A 102 -39.85 -15.93 -31.62
C ALA A 102 -39.94 -16.66 -32.98
N VAL A 103 -38.86 -17.37 -33.37
CA VAL A 103 -38.92 -18.43 -34.39
C VAL A 103 -38.34 -19.71 -33.80
N LYS A 104 -39.24 -20.65 -33.51
CA LYS A 104 -38.89 -22.03 -33.16
C LYS A 104 -38.21 -22.70 -34.36
N LYS A 105 -37.14 -23.45 -34.11
CA LYS A 105 -36.80 -24.63 -34.92
C LYS A 105 -36.74 -25.85 -34.03
N GLU A 106 -37.15 -26.97 -34.62
CA GLU A 106 -37.60 -28.15 -33.88
C GLU A 106 -36.45 -28.96 -33.31
N VAL A 107 -36.75 -29.67 -32.22
CA VAL A 107 -35.90 -30.72 -31.68
C VAL A 107 -36.26 -32.01 -32.41
N GLU A 108 -35.30 -32.61 -33.10
CA GLU A 108 -35.34 -34.03 -33.44
C GLU A 108 -34.22 -34.74 -32.68
N GLU A 109 -34.60 -35.69 -31.83
CA GLU A 109 -33.65 -36.48 -31.04
C GLU A 109 -33.05 -37.61 -31.87
N GLY A 110 -31.72 -37.71 -31.87
CA GLY A 110 -30.99 -38.84 -32.45
C GLY A 110 -29.75 -39.14 -31.61
N GLN A 111 -29.80 -40.22 -30.83
CA GLN A 111 -28.67 -40.67 -29.99
C GLN A 111 -27.57 -41.34 -30.83
N ALA A 112 -26.31 -41.00 -30.56
CA ALA A 112 -25.16 -41.89 -30.71
C ALA A 112 -23.99 -41.39 -29.84
N ASP A 113 -23.27 -42.30 -29.18
CA ASP A 113 -22.14 -42.00 -28.30
C ASP A 113 -20.94 -41.38 -29.03
N GLY A 114 -20.21 -40.52 -28.31
CA GLY A 114 -18.91 -40.00 -28.73
C GLY A 114 -18.30 -39.05 -27.68
N GLU A 115 -17.24 -39.49 -27.01
CA GLU A 115 -16.48 -38.67 -26.07
C GLU A 115 -15.79 -37.51 -26.81
N ALA A 116 -16.09 -36.26 -26.42
CA ALA A 116 -15.37 -35.07 -26.87
C ALA A 116 -15.24 -34.07 -25.71
N GLU A 117 -14.09 -33.37 -25.67
CA GLU A 117 -13.72 -32.48 -24.57
C GLU A 117 -14.68 -31.29 -24.40
N PRO A 118 -14.81 -30.71 -23.19
CA PRO A 118 -15.53 -29.47 -23.00
C PRO A 118 -14.80 -28.32 -23.72
N GLU A 119 -15.32 -27.91 -24.88
CA GLU A 119 -14.78 -26.81 -25.66
C GLU A 119 -14.56 -25.56 -24.81
N LYS A 120 -13.35 -24.98 -24.92
CA LYS A 120 -12.99 -23.74 -24.24
C LYS A 120 -13.88 -22.62 -24.76
N LYS A 121 -14.81 -22.13 -23.93
CA LYS A 121 -15.50 -20.86 -24.18
C LYS A 121 -14.48 -19.76 -24.44
N GLU A 122 -14.37 -19.31 -25.68
CA GLU A 122 -13.55 -18.17 -26.03
C GLU A 122 -13.99 -16.96 -25.20
N LYS A 123 -13.02 -16.26 -24.61
CA LYS A 123 -13.29 -15.03 -23.88
C LYS A 123 -13.60 -13.94 -24.90
N VAL A 124 -14.88 -13.64 -25.09
CA VAL A 124 -15.34 -12.45 -25.80
C VAL A 124 -14.67 -11.23 -25.17
N LYS A 125 -13.71 -10.62 -25.88
CA LYS A 125 -12.99 -9.44 -25.39
C LYS A 125 -13.95 -8.26 -25.25
N THR A 126 -13.73 -7.41 -24.25
CA THR A 126 -14.53 -6.18 -24.10
C THR A 126 -14.02 -5.07 -25.03
N LYS A 127 -14.88 -4.10 -25.38
CA LYS A 127 -14.43 -2.90 -26.11
C LYS A 127 -13.37 -2.13 -25.31
N ALA A 128 -13.45 -2.17 -23.97
CA ALA A 128 -12.44 -1.60 -23.08
C ALA A 128 -11.09 -2.33 -23.16
N GLU A 129 -11.08 -3.66 -23.27
CA GLU A 129 -9.85 -4.46 -23.45
C GLU A 129 -9.12 -4.10 -24.75
N LEU A 130 -9.84 -4.06 -25.88
CA LEU A 130 -9.25 -3.64 -27.17
C LEU A 130 -8.78 -2.19 -27.15
N PHE A 131 -9.54 -1.29 -26.52
CA PHE A 131 -9.12 0.11 -26.35
C PHE A 131 -7.81 0.23 -25.55
N VAL A 132 -7.60 -0.59 -24.52
CA VAL A 132 -6.33 -0.62 -23.78
C VAL A 132 -5.19 -1.19 -24.62
N GLU A 133 -5.44 -2.21 -25.44
CA GLU A 133 -4.46 -2.74 -26.39
C GLU A 133 -4.08 -1.69 -27.47
N GLU A 134 -5.07 -1.00 -28.04
CA GLU A 134 -4.85 0.06 -29.04
C GLU A 134 -4.13 1.26 -28.42
N LEU A 135 -4.56 1.75 -27.25
CA LEU A 135 -3.93 2.89 -26.57
C LEU A 135 -2.48 2.58 -26.19
N LYS A 136 -2.18 1.36 -25.74
CA LYS A 136 -0.80 0.91 -25.48
C LYS A 136 0.08 0.95 -26.72
N SER A 137 -0.46 0.56 -27.88
CA SER A 137 0.28 0.57 -29.14
C SER A 137 0.46 1.97 -29.73
N LYS A 138 -0.55 2.85 -29.63
CA LYS A 138 -0.48 4.23 -30.14
C LYS A 138 0.29 5.19 -29.24
N ALA A 139 0.30 4.96 -27.93
CA ALA A 139 1.06 5.77 -26.99
C ALA A 139 2.50 5.26 -26.76
N ASP A 140 2.98 4.32 -27.58
CA ASP A 140 4.30 3.67 -27.47
C ASP A 140 4.62 3.09 -26.07
N ILE A 141 3.60 2.88 -25.23
CA ILE A 141 3.71 2.27 -23.90
C ILE A 141 4.27 0.83 -24.02
N THR A 142 4.02 0.16 -25.15
CA THR A 142 4.58 -1.15 -25.49
C THR A 142 5.88 -1.13 -26.29
N GLN A 143 6.26 -0.03 -26.96
CA GLN A 143 7.58 0.08 -27.59
C GLN A 143 8.64 0.39 -26.54
N VAL A 144 9.13 -0.67 -25.89
CA VAL A 144 10.39 -0.59 -25.19
C VAL A 144 11.50 -0.40 -26.22
N VAL A 145 12.03 0.82 -26.32
CA VAL A 145 13.28 1.11 -27.00
C VAL A 145 14.41 0.58 -26.12
N GLY A 146 14.75 -0.69 -26.30
CA GLY A 146 15.79 -1.39 -25.55
C GLY A 146 15.61 -2.91 -25.63
N GLU A 147 16.70 -3.66 -25.74
CA GLU A 147 16.63 -5.11 -25.65
C GLU A 147 16.47 -5.56 -24.19
N ILE A 148 15.73 -6.66 -23.98
CA ILE A 148 15.66 -7.28 -22.66
C ILE A 148 17.04 -7.88 -22.36
N ILE A 149 17.69 -7.38 -21.31
CA ILE A 149 18.98 -7.90 -20.84
C ILE A 149 18.77 -9.23 -20.09
N VAL A 150 17.74 -9.28 -19.25
CA VAL A 150 17.34 -10.43 -18.46
C VAL A 150 15.86 -10.32 -18.09
N SER A 151 15.16 -11.46 -18.00
CA SER A 151 13.78 -11.56 -17.52
C SER A 151 13.69 -12.62 -16.40
N PHE A 152 12.96 -12.32 -15.34
CA PHE A 152 12.64 -13.24 -14.24
C PHE A 152 11.13 -13.49 -14.21
N SER A 153 10.70 -14.69 -14.55
CA SER A 153 9.27 -15.05 -14.63
C SER A 153 8.67 -15.44 -13.27
N GLU A 154 7.37 -15.21 -13.11
CA GLU A 154 6.54 -15.66 -11.98
C GLU A 154 6.97 -15.20 -10.56
N VAL A 155 7.81 -14.17 -10.43
CA VAL A 155 8.33 -13.69 -9.15
C VAL A 155 7.18 -13.29 -8.20
N LEU A 156 7.24 -13.78 -6.96
CA LEU A 156 6.21 -13.53 -5.95
C LEU A 156 6.43 -12.19 -5.24
N PHE A 157 5.48 -11.27 -5.40
CA PHE A 157 5.43 -10.02 -4.66
C PHE A 157 4.42 -10.14 -3.51
N LEU A 158 4.88 -9.84 -2.28
CA LEU A 158 4.03 -9.66 -1.11
C LEU A 158 3.31 -8.30 -1.14
N THR A 159 3.97 -7.27 -1.69
CA THR A 159 3.45 -5.91 -1.86
C THR A 159 4.02 -5.30 -3.14
N PRO A 160 3.20 -4.85 -4.11
CA PRO A 160 1.77 -5.19 -4.27
C PRO A 160 1.57 -6.71 -4.39
N ARG A 161 0.51 -7.26 -3.80
CA ARG A 161 0.34 -8.72 -3.74
C ARG A 161 0.03 -9.29 -5.14
N GLY A 162 0.91 -10.15 -5.66
CA GLY A 162 0.73 -10.80 -6.96
C GLY A 162 1.96 -11.60 -7.41
N ARG A 163 1.87 -12.23 -8.58
CA ARG A 163 3.04 -12.69 -9.33
C ARG A 163 3.26 -11.73 -10.50
N TYR A 164 4.51 -11.33 -10.70
CA TYR A 164 4.94 -10.41 -11.75
C TYR A 164 6.20 -10.95 -12.40
N ASP A 165 6.27 -10.87 -13.72
CA ASP A 165 7.51 -11.09 -14.46
C ASP A 165 8.33 -9.78 -14.42
N ILE A 166 9.62 -9.87 -14.13
CA ILE A 166 10.54 -8.73 -14.03
C ILE A 166 11.45 -8.73 -15.25
N ASP A 167 11.18 -7.87 -16.23
CA ASP A 167 12.11 -7.63 -17.34
C ASP A 167 13.05 -6.46 -16.99
N MET A 168 14.34 -6.63 -17.22
CA MET A 168 15.37 -5.61 -16.99
C MET A 168 15.94 -5.13 -18.33
N TYR A 169 15.98 -3.81 -18.50
CA TYR A 169 16.55 -3.12 -19.66
C TYR A 169 17.76 -2.28 -19.19
N ASP A 170 18.32 -1.44 -20.06
CA ASP A 170 19.50 -0.62 -19.77
C ASP A 170 19.25 0.45 -18.68
N SER A 171 18.06 1.05 -18.69
CA SER A 171 17.71 2.30 -18.00
C SER A 171 16.47 2.17 -17.09
N PHE A 172 15.67 1.13 -17.30
CA PHE A 172 14.47 0.84 -16.51
C PHE A 172 14.22 -0.67 -16.39
N LEU A 173 13.39 -1.04 -15.41
CA LEU A 173 12.79 -2.36 -15.31
C LEU A 173 11.28 -2.28 -15.60
N ARG A 174 10.70 -3.41 -15.99
CA ARG A 174 9.26 -3.58 -16.21
C ARG A 174 8.73 -4.72 -15.35
N LEU A 175 7.63 -4.48 -14.64
CA LEU A 175 6.93 -5.47 -13.84
C LEU A 175 5.63 -5.86 -14.55
N ARG A 176 5.64 -6.96 -15.31
CA ARG A 176 4.47 -7.48 -16.03
C ARG A 176 3.67 -8.43 -15.14
N GLY A 177 2.56 -7.95 -14.59
CA GLY A 177 1.57 -8.78 -13.91
C GLY A 177 0.41 -9.14 -14.84
N LYS A 178 -0.46 -10.06 -14.40
CA LYS A 178 -1.66 -10.48 -15.17
C LYS A 178 -2.71 -9.39 -15.39
N THR A 179 -2.67 -8.32 -14.59
CA THR A 179 -3.67 -7.23 -14.58
C THR A 179 -3.04 -5.84 -14.62
N TYR A 180 -1.82 -5.71 -14.09
CA TYR A 180 -1.09 -4.46 -13.98
C TYR A 180 0.31 -4.64 -14.56
N ASP A 181 0.73 -3.65 -15.33
CA ASP A 181 2.05 -3.57 -15.95
C ASP A 181 2.67 -2.25 -15.44
N TYR A 182 3.89 -2.29 -14.93
CA TYR A 182 4.56 -1.11 -14.37
C TYR A 182 5.93 -0.92 -15.00
N LYS A 183 6.20 0.27 -15.53
CA LYS A 183 7.53 0.72 -15.94
C LYS A 183 8.17 1.48 -14.77
N LEU A 184 9.35 1.06 -14.35
CA LEU A 184 10.07 1.65 -13.22
C LEU A 184 11.51 1.98 -13.61
N GLN A 185 11.88 3.26 -13.60
CA GLN A 185 13.24 3.71 -13.89
C GLN A 185 14.18 3.37 -12.72
N TYR A 186 15.44 3.00 -13.00
CA TYR A 186 16.40 2.68 -11.93
C TYR A 186 16.69 3.87 -11.00
N THR A 187 16.51 5.10 -11.50
CA THR A 187 16.60 6.35 -10.74
C THR A 187 15.59 6.44 -9.58
N GLN A 188 14.41 5.83 -9.74
CA GLN A 188 13.32 5.84 -8.75
C GLN A 188 13.60 4.91 -7.56
N ILE A 189 14.52 3.94 -7.72
CA ILE A 189 14.94 3.04 -6.64
C ILE A 189 15.93 3.79 -5.74
N GLN A 190 15.47 4.12 -4.53
CA GLN A 190 16.27 4.85 -3.54
C GLN A 190 17.15 3.92 -2.70
N ARG A 191 16.59 2.80 -2.25
CA ARG A 191 17.25 1.82 -1.38
C ARG A 191 16.80 0.41 -1.71
N ILE A 192 17.68 -0.55 -1.48
CA ILE A 192 17.47 -1.97 -1.72
C ILE A 192 17.88 -2.71 -0.45
N PHE A 193 16.99 -3.54 0.07
CA PHE A 193 17.24 -4.39 1.22
C PHE A 193 17.15 -5.85 0.75
N SER A 194 18.08 -6.68 1.20
CA SER A 194 18.11 -8.12 0.90
C SER A 194 18.28 -8.83 2.23
N LEU A 195 17.21 -9.46 2.72
CA LEU A 195 17.05 -9.92 4.09
C LEU A 195 16.44 -11.33 4.11
N PRO A 196 17.02 -12.30 4.81
CA PRO A 196 16.40 -13.61 4.98
C PRO A 196 15.18 -13.47 5.89
N LYS A 197 14.11 -14.20 5.57
CA LYS A 197 12.89 -14.24 6.39
C LYS A 197 13.14 -15.09 7.65
N LEU A 198 12.48 -14.74 8.74
CA LEU A 198 12.60 -15.48 10.02
C LEU A 198 12.15 -16.95 9.92
N ASP A 199 11.44 -17.34 8.87
CA ASP A 199 11.04 -18.72 8.56
C ASP A 199 12.23 -19.66 8.24
N GLY A 200 13.39 -19.13 7.83
CA GLY A 200 14.56 -19.93 7.42
C GLY A 200 14.41 -20.73 6.12
N ILE A 201 13.43 -20.38 5.28
CA ILE A 201 13.14 -21.00 3.98
C ILE A 201 13.07 -19.94 2.85
N HIS A 202 12.78 -18.70 3.20
CA HIS A 202 12.47 -17.65 2.23
C HIS A 202 13.44 -16.48 2.36
N HIS A 203 13.82 -15.88 1.24
CA HIS A 203 14.58 -14.63 1.20
C HIS A 203 13.70 -13.48 0.70
N LEU A 204 13.82 -12.31 1.33
CA LEU A 204 13.05 -11.11 1.01
C LEU A 204 13.94 -10.05 0.37
N ILE A 205 13.49 -9.51 -0.76
CA ILE A 205 14.08 -8.32 -1.36
C ILE A 205 13.07 -7.17 -1.27
N VAL A 206 13.48 -6.05 -0.70
CA VAL A 206 12.63 -4.87 -0.51
C VAL A 206 13.22 -3.69 -1.26
N LEU A 207 12.46 -3.16 -2.22
CA LEU A 207 12.83 -1.98 -3.00
C LEU A 207 12.08 -0.77 -2.45
N GLN A 208 12.79 0.24 -1.96
CA GLN A 208 12.22 1.55 -1.66
C GLN A 208 12.16 2.36 -2.95
N VAL A 209 10.94 2.77 -3.34
CA VAL A 209 10.66 3.42 -4.61
C VAL A 209 10.04 4.81 -4.38
N ASN A 210 10.55 5.81 -5.09
CA ASN A 210 10.04 7.19 -5.06
C ASN A 210 10.10 7.82 -6.47
N PRO A 211 8.98 8.28 -7.07
CA PRO A 211 7.62 8.26 -6.53
C PRO A 211 7.07 6.84 -6.34
N PRO A 212 6.11 6.63 -5.41
CA PRO A 212 5.53 5.31 -5.16
C PRO A 212 4.75 4.82 -6.38
N LEU A 213 4.80 3.51 -6.65
CA LEU A 213 3.93 2.89 -7.66
C LEU A 213 2.47 3.08 -7.26
N ARG A 214 1.61 3.38 -8.24
CA ARG A 214 0.17 3.55 -8.04
C ARG A 214 -0.56 2.31 -8.54
N GLN A 215 -1.65 1.96 -7.85
CA GLN A 215 -2.58 0.92 -8.26
C GLN A 215 -3.98 1.46 -7.97
N GLY A 216 -4.46 2.31 -8.89
CA GLY A 216 -5.59 3.21 -8.63
C GLY A 216 -5.30 4.09 -7.41
N GLN A 217 -6.19 4.07 -6.41
CA GLN A 217 -6.05 4.88 -5.20
C GLN A 217 -4.88 4.45 -4.28
N THR A 218 -4.40 3.20 -4.36
CA THR A 218 -3.35 2.71 -3.47
C THR A 218 -1.96 3.11 -3.97
N LYS A 219 -1.08 3.57 -3.06
CA LYS A 219 0.31 3.92 -3.35
C LYS A 219 1.27 2.95 -2.66
N TYR A 220 2.25 2.44 -3.38
CA TYR A 220 3.28 1.51 -2.89
C TYR A 220 4.67 2.15 -2.97
N SER A 221 5.14 2.70 -1.84
CA SER A 221 6.52 3.21 -1.69
C SER A 221 7.56 2.11 -1.45
N TYR A 222 7.10 0.89 -1.17
CA TYR A 222 7.93 -0.28 -0.92
C TYR A 222 7.38 -1.46 -1.73
N LEU A 223 8.26 -2.09 -2.51
CA LEU A 223 7.98 -3.33 -3.21
C LEU A 223 8.69 -4.46 -2.49
N THR A 224 7.94 -5.45 -2.01
CA THR A 224 8.49 -6.57 -1.24
C THR A 224 8.33 -7.86 -2.05
N LEU A 225 9.45 -8.38 -2.51
CA LEU A 225 9.59 -9.63 -3.25
C LEU A 225 9.94 -10.76 -2.27
N GLN A 226 9.44 -11.96 -2.51
CA GLN A 226 9.76 -13.17 -1.76
C GLN A 226 10.27 -14.25 -2.73
N PHE A 227 11.43 -14.81 -2.41
CA PHE A 227 12.05 -15.95 -3.09
C PHE A 227 12.14 -17.13 -2.12
N ASP A 228 12.22 -18.35 -2.65
CA ASP A 228 12.69 -19.50 -1.88
C ASP A 228 14.23 -19.44 -1.81
N GLU A 229 14.81 -19.78 -0.67
CA GLU A 229 16.28 -19.80 -0.48
C GLU A 229 16.94 -20.91 -1.32
N GLN A 230 16.20 -21.98 -1.62
CA GLN A 230 16.64 -23.10 -2.48
C GLN A 230 16.44 -22.84 -3.97
N GLU A 231 15.83 -21.71 -4.36
CA GLU A 231 15.60 -21.37 -5.76
C GLU A 231 16.91 -20.91 -6.41
N GLU A 232 17.49 -21.74 -7.27
CA GLU A 232 18.66 -21.42 -8.08
C GLU A 232 18.27 -21.10 -9.52
N ILE A 233 18.95 -20.14 -10.13
CA ILE A 233 18.72 -19.73 -11.52
C ILE A 233 20.05 -19.58 -12.26
N GLU A 234 20.07 -20.10 -13.48
CA GLU A 234 21.16 -19.89 -14.44
C GLU A 234 20.71 -18.90 -15.51
N VAL A 235 21.40 -17.77 -15.60
CA VAL A 235 21.06 -16.68 -16.53
C VAL A 235 22.33 -16.15 -17.19
N GLU A 236 22.31 -16.10 -18.52
CA GLU A 236 23.25 -15.33 -19.32
C GLU A 236 22.62 -13.99 -19.69
N LEU A 237 23.36 -12.90 -19.54
CA LEU A 237 22.87 -11.56 -19.86
C LEU A 237 22.97 -11.31 -21.37
N ASN A 238 21.87 -10.87 -21.98
CA ASN A 238 21.85 -10.43 -23.37
C ASN A 238 22.43 -9.00 -23.47
N ILE A 239 23.77 -8.91 -23.43
CA ILE A 239 24.55 -7.67 -23.61
C ILE A 239 25.73 -7.98 -24.54
N GLU A 240 25.98 -7.12 -25.53
CA GLU A 240 27.17 -7.21 -26.38
C GLU A 240 28.48 -6.99 -25.60
N GLU A 241 29.56 -7.65 -26.02
CA GLU A 241 30.82 -7.63 -25.26
C GLU A 241 31.55 -6.28 -25.25
N GLU A 242 31.21 -5.39 -26.18
CA GLU A 242 31.74 -4.02 -26.22
C GLU A 242 31.02 -3.14 -25.18
N GLU A 243 29.68 -3.12 -25.19
CA GLU A 243 28.89 -2.40 -24.18
C GLU A 243 29.10 -2.90 -22.75
N PHE A 244 29.27 -4.23 -22.59
CA PHE A 244 29.55 -4.84 -21.29
C PHE A 244 30.85 -4.29 -20.68
N LYS A 245 31.90 -4.10 -21.49
CA LYS A 245 33.19 -3.56 -21.03
C LYS A 245 33.08 -2.07 -20.70
N GLU A 246 32.38 -1.28 -21.52
CA GLU A 246 32.31 0.16 -21.30
C GLU A 246 31.44 0.56 -20.09
N LYS A 247 30.29 -0.09 -19.88
CA LYS A 247 29.28 0.34 -18.88
C LYS A 247 29.26 -0.51 -17.61
N TYR A 248 29.59 -1.79 -17.72
CA TYR A 248 29.21 -2.82 -16.74
C TYR A 248 30.40 -3.59 -16.13
N GLU A 249 31.63 -3.40 -16.63
CA GLU A 249 32.83 -4.05 -16.13
C GLU A 249 33.02 -3.79 -14.61
N GLY A 250 33.14 -4.88 -13.84
CA GLY A 250 33.27 -4.83 -12.38
C GLY A 250 31.97 -4.54 -11.60
N LYS A 251 30.82 -4.31 -12.27
CA LYS A 251 29.51 -4.11 -11.63
C LYS A 251 28.64 -5.38 -11.66
N ILE A 252 28.59 -6.05 -12.81
CA ILE A 252 27.80 -7.27 -13.06
C ILE A 252 28.64 -8.31 -13.81
N ASN A 253 28.21 -9.57 -13.76
CA ASN A 253 28.83 -10.68 -14.50
C ASN A 253 28.03 -10.97 -15.78
N LYS A 254 28.69 -11.48 -16.83
CA LYS A 254 28.01 -11.85 -18.09
C LYS A 254 27.10 -13.09 -17.91
N SER A 255 27.47 -14.00 -17.02
CA SER A 255 26.68 -15.17 -16.63
C SER A 255 26.58 -15.27 -15.11
N TYR A 256 25.42 -15.75 -14.65
CA TYR A 256 25.12 -16.04 -13.26
C TYR A 256 24.60 -17.47 -13.14
N SER A 257 25.09 -18.21 -12.15
CA SER A 257 24.55 -19.50 -11.69
C SER A 257 24.65 -19.47 -10.16
N SER A 258 23.53 -19.20 -9.50
CA SER A 258 23.41 -19.05 -8.04
C SER A 258 21.93 -18.90 -7.64
N SER A 259 21.64 -18.81 -6.33
CA SER A 259 20.30 -18.55 -5.81
C SER A 259 19.68 -17.27 -6.44
N THR A 260 18.41 -17.33 -6.86
CA THR A 260 17.71 -16.24 -7.57
C THR A 260 17.82 -14.90 -6.85
N TYR A 261 17.66 -14.90 -5.52
CA TYR A 261 17.75 -13.69 -4.71
C TYR A 261 19.15 -13.04 -4.76
N LEU A 262 20.22 -13.82 -4.89
CA LEU A 262 21.60 -13.33 -4.96
C LEU A 262 21.88 -12.74 -6.35
N VAL A 263 21.46 -13.44 -7.40
CA VAL A 263 21.55 -12.98 -8.80
C VAL A 263 20.81 -11.65 -8.94
N LEU A 264 19.55 -11.58 -8.51
CA LEU A 264 18.73 -10.38 -8.58
C LEU A 264 19.27 -9.22 -7.71
N SER A 265 19.77 -9.51 -6.50
CA SER A 265 20.43 -8.50 -5.65
C SER A 265 21.67 -7.89 -6.32
N ASN A 266 22.48 -8.71 -7.00
CA ASN A 266 23.67 -8.26 -7.72
C ASN A 266 23.31 -7.45 -8.97
N LEU A 267 22.31 -7.88 -9.74
CA LEU A 267 21.83 -7.14 -10.91
C LEU A 267 21.27 -5.77 -10.50
N PHE A 268 20.38 -5.71 -9.50
CA PHE A 268 19.87 -4.43 -9.03
C PHE A 268 20.98 -3.50 -8.51
N LYS A 269 21.97 -4.03 -7.79
CA LYS A 269 23.16 -3.26 -7.36
C LYS A 269 23.93 -2.68 -8.56
N GLY A 270 24.06 -3.45 -9.64
CA GLY A 270 24.71 -3.05 -10.88
C GLY A 270 23.96 -1.94 -11.62
N PHE A 271 22.67 -2.14 -11.90
CA PHE A 271 21.86 -1.21 -12.70
C PHE A 271 21.46 0.08 -11.95
N THR A 272 21.21 0.00 -10.63
CA THR A 272 20.80 1.18 -9.85
C THR A 272 21.96 1.95 -9.24
N GLU A 273 23.17 1.38 -9.26
CA GLU A 273 24.36 1.81 -8.52
C GLU A 273 24.12 2.03 -7.00
N ARG A 274 22.98 1.54 -6.46
CA ARG A 274 22.65 1.62 -5.04
C ARG A 274 23.31 0.50 -4.26
N ARG A 275 23.68 0.80 -3.02
CA ARG A 275 24.14 -0.23 -2.07
C ARG A 275 22.96 -1.06 -1.59
N VAL A 276 23.06 -2.38 -1.78
CA VAL A 276 22.16 -3.35 -1.14
C VAL A 276 22.46 -3.39 0.35
N VAL A 277 21.43 -3.20 1.17
CA VAL A 277 21.48 -3.30 2.63
C VAL A 277 21.20 -4.75 3.01
N LEU A 278 22.22 -5.39 3.57
CA LEU A 278 22.16 -6.73 4.15
C LEU A 278 21.80 -6.64 5.65
N PRO A 279 21.53 -7.77 6.32
CA PRO A 279 21.39 -7.81 7.78
C PRO A 279 22.57 -7.15 8.49
N GLY A 280 22.28 -6.41 9.56
CA GLY A 280 23.28 -5.70 10.36
C GLY A 280 23.97 -6.59 11.39
N SER A 281 24.66 -5.98 12.35
CA SER A 281 25.30 -6.70 13.46
C SER A 281 24.33 -7.20 14.56
N TYR A 282 23.01 -7.09 14.35
CA TYR A 282 22.01 -7.54 15.31
C TYR A 282 21.70 -9.03 15.13
N GLN A 283 21.60 -9.75 16.25
CA GLN A 283 21.10 -11.12 16.32
C GLN A 283 20.10 -11.21 17.48
N SER A 284 18.97 -11.85 17.24
CA SER A 284 17.97 -12.19 18.25
C SER A 284 18.46 -13.31 19.17
N LYS A 285 17.68 -13.67 20.19
CA LYS A 285 17.97 -14.81 21.10
C LYS A 285 18.18 -16.12 20.34
N ASP A 286 17.52 -16.28 19.19
CA ASP A 286 17.52 -17.47 18.34
C ASP A 286 18.58 -17.39 17.23
N GLY A 287 19.43 -16.35 17.25
CA GLY A 287 20.45 -16.09 16.22
C GLY A 287 19.91 -15.50 14.92
N LEU A 288 18.63 -15.10 14.88
CA LEU A 288 17.98 -14.57 13.68
C LEU A 288 18.26 -13.06 13.51
N PRO A 289 18.28 -12.53 12.27
CA PRO A 289 18.60 -11.11 12.01
C PRO A 289 17.43 -10.13 12.28
N GLY A 290 16.35 -10.61 12.88
CA GLY A 290 15.17 -9.81 13.21
C GLY A 290 14.29 -10.51 14.24
N ILE A 291 13.29 -9.78 14.72
CA ILE A 291 12.35 -10.22 15.77
C ILE A 291 10.91 -10.26 15.24
N SER A 292 10.09 -11.14 15.80
CA SER A 292 8.63 -11.08 15.61
C SER A 292 8.04 -9.98 16.51
N CYS A 293 7.14 -9.17 15.96
CA CYS A 293 6.46 -8.10 16.68
C CYS A 293 5.15 -7.71 15.98
N SER A 294 4.23 -7.05 16.68
CA SER A 294 3.06 -6.41 16.10
C SER A 294 3.30 -4.91 15.91
N LEU A 295 2.87 -4.35 14.77
CA LEU A 295 2.77 -2.91 14.56
C LEU A 295 1.28 -2.56 14.44
N LYS A 296 0.74 -1.92 15.47
CA LYS A 296 -0.71 -1.73 15.65
C LYS A 296 -1.42 -3.10 15.63
N ALA A 297 -2.42 -3.28 14.77
CA ALA A 297 -3.19 -4.53 14.65
C ALA A 297 -2.55 -5.60 13.74
N ASN A 298 -1.38 -5.33 13.14
CA ASN A 298 -0.77 -6.25 12.17
C ASN A 298 0.52 -6.87 12.72
N GLU A 299 0.60 -8.19 12.70
CA GLU A 299 1.81 -8.93 13.02
C GLU A 299 2.84 -8.86 11.87
N GLY A 300 4.11 -8.92 12.22
CA GLY A 300 5.20 -8.92 11.25
C GLY A 300 6.58 -9.05 11.90
N HIS A 301 7.60 -8.61 11.16
CA HIS A 301 8.99 -8.80 11.57
C HIS A 301 9.75 -7.48 11.53
N LEU A 302 10.47 -7.16 12.62
CA LEU A 302 11.34 -6.00 12.70
C LEU A 302 12.80 -6.43 12.55
N TYR A 303 13.46 -5.88 11.53
CA TYR A 303 14.89 -6.07 11.27
C TYR A 303 15.64 -4.83 11.77
N ALA A 304 16.52 -5.02 12.76
CA ALA A 304 17.39 -3.98 13.28
C ALA A 304 18.67 -3.93 12.44
N LEU A 305 18.67 -3.10 11.38
CA LEU A 305 19.79 -2.98 10.45
C LEU A 305 20.80 -1.93 10.92
N GLU A 306 21.94 -1.87 10.26
CA GLU A 306 23.09 -1.08 10.72
C GLU A 306 22.83 0.44 10.83
N LYS A 307 21.85 0.98 10.09
CA LYS A 307 21.52 2.42 10.00
C LYS A 307 20.04 2.74 10.11
N CYS A 308 19.18 1.73 10.27
CA CYS A 308 17.73 1.88 10.22
C CYS A 308 17.05 0.63 10.78
N ALA A 309 15.87 0.78 11.38
CA ALA A 309 14.97 -0.33 11.62
C ALA A 309 14.02 -0.48 10.42
N LEU A 310 13.77 -1.70 9.95
CA LEU A 310 12.83 -2.01 8.88
C LEU A 310 11.80 -3.01 9.38
N PHE A 311 10.54 -2.60 9.47
CA PHE A 311 9.41 -3.47 9.77
C PHE A 311 8.79 -3.98 8.46
N LEU A 312 8.69 -5.30 8.32
CA LEU A 312 8.11 -5.99 7.19
C LEU A 312 6.85 -6.76 7.60
N THR A 313 5.71 -6.25 7.15
CA THR A 313 4.55 -6.98 6.58
C THR A 313 3.67 -5.93 5.87
N LYS A 314 2.60 -5.46 6.52
CA LYS A 314 1.76 -4.34 6.07
C LYS A 314 1.40 -3.46 7.28
N PRO A 315 1.64 -2.14 7.24
CA PRO A 315 2.47 -1.43 6.27
C PRO A 315 3.95 -1.86 6.40
N THR A 316 4.72 -1.77 5.31
CA THR A 316 6.18 -1.78 5.42
C THR A 316 6.64 -0.41 5.91
N VAL A 317 7.45 -0.37 6.97
CA VAL A 317 7.91 0.88 7.61
C VAL A 317 9.42 0.85 7.77
N LEU A 318 10.10 1.82 7.18
CA LEU A 318 11.53 2.05 7.33
C LEU A 318 11.72 3.25 8.26
N ILE A 319 12.50 3.08 9.34
CA ILE A 319 12.82 4.12 10.32
C ILE A 319 14.34 4.34 10.31
N PRO A 320 14.86 5.38 9.64
CA PRO A 320 16.28 5.73 9.67
C PRO A 320 16.72 6.14 11.08
N TYR A 321 17.88 5.67 11.54
CA TYR A 321 18.40 6.03 12.88
C TYR A 321 18.79 7.51 13.00
N SER A 322 18.98 8.21 11.87
CA SER A 322 19.10 9.67 11.83
C SER A 322 17.83 10.43 12.22
N GLU A 323 16.68 9.76 12.20
CA GLU A 323 15.36 10.34 12.49
C GLU A 323 14.81 9.88 13.85
N VAL A 324 15.52 9.01 14.59
CA VAL A 324 15.09 8.47 15.89
C VAL A 324 15.43 9.44 17.02
N GLY A 325 14.41 9.87 17.78
CA GLY A 325 14.55 10.78 18.91
C GLY A 325 14.90 10.04 20.20
N THR A 326 13.96 9.21 20.68
CA THR A 326 14.16 8.30 21.81
C THR A 326 13.48 6.95 21.53
N ILE A 327 14.13 5.87 21.95
CA ILE A 327 13.52 4.54 22.01
C ILE A 327 13.12 4.29 23.46
N THR A 328 11.83 4.10 23.70
CA THR A 328 11.27 3.81 25.02
C THR A 328 10.83 2.36 25.09
N PHE A 329 11.32 1.62 26.07
CA PHE A 329 10.83 0.27 26.38
C PHE A 329 9.77 0.35 27.47
N ALA A 330 8.55 -0.07 27.14
CA ALA A 330 7.36 -0.01 27.98
C ALA A 330 6.81 -1.40 28.31
N ARG A 331 6.13 -1.51 29.45
CA ARG A 331 5.48 -2.73 29.91
C ARG A 331 4.00 -2.72 29.54
N VAL A 332 3.51 -3.80 28.93
CA VAL A 332 2.06 -4.03 28.77
C VAL A 332 1.45 -4.45 30.11
N GLY A 333 0.73 -3.52 30.73
CA GLY A 333 -0.12 -3.79 31.91
C GLY A 333 0.61 -3.95 33.26
N GLN A 334 -0.11 -3.61 34.34
CA GLN A 334 0.33 -3.71 35.74
C GLN A 334 0.30 -5.16 36.29
N GLY A 335 0.47 -6.19 35.43
CA GLY A 335 0.42 -7.60 35.82
C GLY A 335 1.80 -8.25 35.80
N SER A 336 2.19 -8.94 36.88
CA SER A 336 3.54 -9.50 37.10
C SER A 336 3.98 -10.61 36.12
N ALA A 337 3.10 -11.11 35.25
CA ALA A 337 3.27 -12.40 34.55
C ALA A 337 3.23 -12.34 32.99
N GLN A 338 3.44 -11.19 32.35
CA GLN A 338 3.51 -11.12 30.88
C GLN A 338 4.93 -11.42 30.36
N LYS A 339 5.01 -12.27 29.32
CA LYS A 339 6.26 -12.72 28.67
C LYS A 339 6.77 -11.75 27.60
N THR A 340 6.01 -10.71 27.31
CA THR A 340 6.27 -9.75 26.23
C THR A 340 6.42 -8.32 26.76
N PHE A 341 7.00 -7.45 25.94
CA PHE A 341 7.11 -6.00 26.17
C PHE A 341 6.79 -5.24 24.88
N ASP A 342 6.55 -3.93 25.03
CA ASP A 342 6.33 -3.01 23.92
C ASP A 342 7.53 -2.05 23.76
N MET A 343 7.85 -1.74 22.52
CA MET A 343 8.91 -0.79 22.15
C MET A 343 8.31 0.37 21.37
N GLU A 344 8.45 1.57 21.91
CA GLU A 344 8.07 2.81 21.25
C GLU A 344 9.31 3.49 20.66
N ILE A 345 9.30 3.74 19.35
CA ILE A 345 10.31 4.56 18.68
C ILE A 345 9.69 5.91 18.34
N SER A 346 10.09 6.95 19.07
CA SER A 346 9.74 8.33 18.76
C SER A 346 10.70 8.90 17.70
N THR A 347 10.19 9.77 16.82
CA THR A 347 11.01 10.45 15.81
C THR A 347 11.38 11.88 16.25
N ILE A 348 12.53 12.36 15.79
CA ILE A 348 13.00 13.73 16.02
C ILE A 348 12.00 14.71 15.35
N ASN A 349 11.84 15.90 15.93
CA ASN A 349 10.96 16.98 15.44
C ASN A 349 9.45 16.68 15.51
N GLY A 350 9.00 15.74 16.35
CA GLY A 350 7.55 15.48 16.55
C GLY A 350 6.89 14.79 15.36
N GLY A 351 7.66 13.98 14.63
CA GLY A 351 7.14 13.12 13.56
C GLY A 351 6.31 11.94 14.10
N PRO A 352 5.98 10.94 13.25
CA PRO A 352 5.22 9.78 13.68
C PRO A 352 6.00 8.96 14.72
N THR A 353 5.28 8.57 15.78
CA THR A 353 5.73 7.55 16.74
C THR A 353 5.34 6.16 16.23
N HIS A 354 6.26 5.21 16.34
CA HIS A 354 6.05 3.81 15.98
C HIS A 354 6.08 2.94 17.23
N ASN A 355 4.92 2.43 17.65
CA ASN A 355 4.81 1.47 18.75
C ASN A 355 4.77 0.03 18.19
N PHE A 356 5.74 -0.77 18.61
CA PHE A 356 5.89 -2.19 18.29
C PHE A 356 5.58 -3.03 19.53
N GLY A 357 4.52 -3.84 19.47
CA GLY A 357 4.11 -4.66 20.59
C GLY A 357 4.45 -6.14 20.45
N ASN A 358 4.06 -6.92 21.47
CA ASN A 358 4.18 -8.38 21.52
C ASN A 358 5.62 -8.93 21.33
N ILE A 359 6.64 -8.17 21.68
CA ILE A 359 8.05 -8.60 21.56
C ILE A 359 8.42 -9.46 22.77
N ASP A 360 9.08 -10.61 22.58
CA ASP A 360 9.53 -11.48 23.69
C ASP A 360 10.53 -10.75 24.61
N ARG A 361 10.29 -10.75 25.92
CA ARG A 361 11.13 -10.13 26.95
C ARG A 361 12.60 -10.56 26.90
N ALA A 362 12.91 -11.74 26.37
CA ALA A 362 14.29 -12.18 26.14
C ALA A 362 15.09 -11.28 25.16
N GLU A 363 14.41 -10.60 24.24
CA GLU A 363 15.04 -9.72 23.23
C GLU A 363 15.39 -8.33 23.76
N GLN A 364 14.71 -7.86 24.82
CA GLN A 364 14.87 -6.53 25.40
C GLN A 364 16.35 -6.16 25.70
N PRO A 365 17.17 -6.99 26.39
CA PRO A 365 18.57 -6.64 26.64
C PRO A 365 19.44 -6.65 25.37
N LEU A 366 19.14 -7.50 24.38
CA LEU A 366 19.87 -7.56 23.11
C LEU A 366 19.62 -6.29 22.30
N LEU A 367 18.36 -5.90 22.14
CA LEU A 367 17.93 -4.66 21.49
C LEU A 367 18.47 -3.43 22.20
N GLU A 368 18.40 -3.37 23.54
CA GLU A 368 18.98 -2.28 24.33
C GLU A 368 20.49 -2.15 24.07
N SER A 369 21.25 -3.26 24.07
CA SER A 369 22.68 -3.24 23.80
C SER A 369 23.01 -2.79 22.37
N PHE A 370 22.21 -3.25 21.40
CA PHE A 370 22.37 -2.89 19.99
C PHE A 370 22.07 -1.41 19.74
N PHE A 371 20.94 -0.88 20.19
CA PHE A 371 20.60 0.53 20.00
C PHE A 371 21.57 1.47 20.74
N ARG A 372 22.04 1.09 21.94
CA ARG A 372 23.13 1.81 22.63
C ARG A 372 24.42 1.80 21.81
N SER A 373 24.80 0.67 21.19
CA SER A 373 25.97 0.59 20.30
C SER A 373 25.88 1.50 19.06
N LYS A 374 24.65 1.81 18.58
CA LYS A 374 24.39 2.76 17.50
C LYS A 374 24.25 4.22 17.98
N ASN A 375 24.58 4.52 19.24
CA ASN A 375 24.44 5.83 19.88
C ASN A 375 23.01 6.39 19.94
N LEU A 376 21.99 5.53 19.97
CA LEU A 376 20.60 5.95 20.12
C LEU A 376 20.23 6.16 21.60
N LYS A 377 19.34 7.13 21.85
CA LYS A 377 18.82 7.43 23.19
C LYS A 377 17.81 6.37 23.61
N VAL A 378 18.26 5.39 24.37
CA VAL A 378 17.43 4.33 24.93
C VAL A 378 16.98 4.68 26.35
N ARG A 379 15.66 4.76 26.54
CA ARG A 379 14.98 4.89 27.83
C ARG A 379 14.32 3.54 28.16
N ASN A 380 14.67 2.97 29.31
CA ASN A 380 14.08 1.73 29.79
C ASN A 380 13.28 2.05 31.06
N ASP A 381 11.98 2.25 30.91
CA ASP A 381 11.12 2.66 32.04
C ASP A 381 11.00 1.56 33.10
N GLU A 382 11.22 0.28 32.75
CA GLU A 382 11.26 -0.80 33.74
C GLU A 382 12.49 -0.71 34.64
N LYS A 383 13.68 -0.44 34.08
CA LYS A 383 14.90 -0.24 34.89
C LYS A 383 14.79 1.01 35.77
N ILE A 384 14.28 2.11 35.20
CA ILE A 384 14.09 3.36 35.96
C ILE A 384 13.07 3.15 37.09
N ALA A 385 11.97 2.44 36.86
CA ALA A 385 11.00 2.11 37.90
C ALA A 385 11.59 1.17 38.97
N GLN A 386 12.39 0.16 38.59
CA GLN A 386 13.08 -0.72 39.53
C GLN A 386 14.13 0.01 40.37
N GLU A 387 14.92 0.91 39.76
CA GLU A 387 15.91 1.73 40.46
C GLU A 387 15.24 2.75 41.40
N MET A 388 14.12 3.36 41.00
CA MET A 388 13.33 4.22 41.89
C MET A 388 12.72 3.44 43.06
N LEU A 389 12.20 2.24 42.82
CA LEU A 389 11.64 1.39 43.89
C LEU A 389 12.73 0.90 44.86
N ALA A 390 13.90 0.51 44.33
CA ALA A 390 15.04 0.11 45.14
C ALA A 390 15.58 1.26 46.00
N ASN A 391 15.74 2.45 45.43
CA ASN A 391 16.17 3.63 46.19
C ASN A 391 15.14 4.03 47.26
N ALA A 392 13.84 3.96 46.96
CA ALA A 392 12.78 4.22 47.94
C ALA A 392 12.73 3.19 49.09
N MET A 393 13.16 1.94 48.85
CA MET A 393 13.35 0.95 49.92
C MET A 393 14.60 1.25 50.76
N VAL A 394 15.70 1.68 50.14
CA VAL A 394 16.95 2.02 50.86
C VAL A 394 16.79 3.26 51.75
N ASP A 395 16.00 4.26 51.34
CA ASP A 395 15.64 5.41 52.20
C ASP A 395 14.69 5.05 53.35
N SER A 396 14.12 3.83 53.39
CA SER A 396 13.22 3.38 54.46
C SER A 396 13.90 2.59 55.59
N ASP A 397 15.18 2.19 55.44
CA ASP A 397 15.94 1.48 56.48
C ASP A 397 16.67 2.44 57.46
N GLY A 398 16.37 3.74 57.40
CA GLY A 398 16.90 4.78 58.28
C GLY A 398 16.00 5.11 59.48
N ASP A 399 16.09 4.30 60.55
CA ASP A 399 15.59 4.54 61.92
C ASP A 399 14.22 5.26 62.09
N ALA A 400 13.18 4.44 62.31
CA ALA A 400 11.95 4.88 62.99
C ALA A 400 11.65 3.99 64.20
N ASP A 401 12.41 4.19 65.28
CA ASP A 401 12.12 3.65 66.61
C ASP A 401 10.81 4.25 67.16
N LEU A 402 9.71 3.50 67.00
CA LEU A 402 8.46 3.72 67.73
C LEU A 402 7.95 2.38 68.26
N GLY A 403 8.29 2.15 69.53
CA GLY A 403 8.17 0.86 70.21
C GLY A 403 6.77 0.25 70.33
N SER A 404 6.77 -1.05 70.57
CA SER A 404 5.58 -1.87 70.81
C SER A 404 4.78 -1.45 72.05
N ALA A 405 3.46 -1.37 71.90
CA ALA A 405 2.50 -1.64 72.96
C ALA A 405 1.39 -2.52 72.35
N GLY A 406 1.14 -3.69 72.95
CA GLY A 406 0.10 -4.62 72.52
C GLY A 406 -1.17 -4.51 73.39
N GLU A 407 -2.01 -5.56 73.31
CA GLU A 407 -3.36 -5.67 73.89
C GLU A 407 -4.45 -4.90 73.10
N ASP A 408 -5.64 -5.45 72.83
CA ASP A 408 -6.10 -6.85 72.82
C ASP A 408 -7.40 -6.97 72.00
N ASP A 409 -7.81 -8.21 71.72
CA ASP A 409 -9.16 -8.71 71.41
C ASP A 409 -10.00 -8.21 70.20
N SER A 410 -10.58 -9.22 69.57
CA SER A 410 -11.66 -9.23 68.57
C SER A 410 -12.59 -10.42 68.94
N PRO A 411 -13.84 -10.57 68.46
CA PRO A 411 -14.69 -9.68 67.65
C PRO A 411 -16.18 -9.61 68.13
N ASP A 412 -17.04 -9.06 67.28
CA ASP A 412 -18.43 -9.51 66.96
C ASP A 412 -19.71 -8.95 67.64
N GLU A 413 -20.79 -9.08 66.85
CA GLU A 413 -22.26 -9.00 67.11
C GLU A 413 -23.00 -7.65 67.36
N ASP A 414 -23.76 -7.26 66.33
CA ASP A 414 -25.18 -6.85 66.30
C ASP A 414 -25.80 -5.80 67.26
N PHE A 415 -26.25 -4.68 66.69
CA PHE A 415 -27.54 -4.08 67.07
C PHE A 415 -28.19 -3.23 65.95
N GLU A 416 -29.31 -3.70 65.38
CA GLU A 416 -30.24 -2.86 64.60
C GLU A 416 -31.12 -2.01 65.54
N GLY A 417 -31.47 -0.79 65.13
CA GLY A 417 -32.44 0.05 65.85
C GLY A 417 -32.78 1.35 65.10
N GLU A 418 -34.03 1.46 64.63
CA GLU A 418 -34.47 2.49 63.68
C GLU A 418 -34.56 3.94 64.20
N SER A 419 -34.46 4.87 63.24
CA SER A 419 -35.16 6.17 63.16
C SER A 419 -34.74 7.36 64.05
N ALA A 420 -34.20 8.40 63.42
CA ALA A 420 -34.90 9.67 63.12
C ALA A 420 -33.99 10.68 62.38
N SER A 421 -34.56 11.45 61.41
CA SER A 421 -34.21 12.84 60.95
C SER A 421 -32.76 13.37 61.17
N GLU A 422 -32.03 14.01 60.25
CA GLU A 422 -32.30 14.85 59.06
C GLU A 422 -30.89 15.19 58.47
N ASP A 423 -30.63 15.57 57.21
CA ASP A 423 -31.41 15.85 55.99
C ASP A 423 -30.47 15.71 54.74
N SER A 424 -30.93 16.05 53.53
CA SER A 424 -30.19 16.28 52.27
C SER A 424 -29.35 15.13 51.67
N ASP A 425 -29.95 14.42 50.69
CA ASP A 425 -29.56 14.56 49.27
C ASP A 425 -30.67 13.93 48.38
N VAL A 426 -31.07 14.63 47.31
CA VAL A 426 -32.12 14.17 46.38
C VAL A 426 -31.57 14.19 44.95
N ASP A 427 -31.30 13.00 44.43
CA ASP A 427 -31.20 12.74 43.00
C ASP A 427 -32.61 12.67 42.38
N GLU A 428 -32.81 13.31 41.22
CA GLU A 428 -33.89 12.99 40.28
C GLU A 428 -33.27 12.96 38.87
N GLU A 429 -33.09 11.75 38.31
CA GLU A 429 -32.92 11.54 36.86
C GLU A 429 -34.27 11.72 36.12
N TYR A 430 -34.31 11.43 34.80
CA TYR A 430 -35.49 11.43 33.91
C TYR A 430 -35.96 12.82 33.39
N ASN A 431 -36.33 13.02 32.12
CA ASN A 431 -36.31 12.14 30.93
C ASN A 431 -36.41 12.95 29.61
N SER A 432 -36.09 12.29 28.48
CA SER A 432 -36.69 12.37 27.14
C SER A 432 -36.97 13.72 26.44
N ASP A 433 -36.43 13.82 25.22
CA ASP A 433 -37.04 14.39 23.99
C ASP A 433 -38.08 15.52 24.12
N ALA A 434 -37.64 16.74 23.82
CA ALA A 434 -38.50 17.77 23.22
C ALA A 434 -37.69 18.59 22.21
N ALA A 435 -38.15 18.62 20.96
CA ALA A 435 -37.60 19.48 19.93
C ALA A 435 -38.03 20.94 20.16
N SER A 436 -37.10 21.88 19.97
CA SER A 436 -37.40 23.31 19.81
C SER A 436 -36.30 23.99 19.00
N ASP A 437 -36.59 24.22 17.71
CA ASP A 437 -36.14 25.45 17.04
C ASP A 437 -36.86 26.65 17.70
N ASP A 438 -36.20 27.81 17.84
CA ASP A 438 -36.40 28.89 16.85
C ASP A 438 -35.40 30.06 17.02
N ASP A 439 -35.42 30.91 15.98
CA ASP A 439 -35.01 32.32 15.88
C ASP A 439 -33.51 32.70 15.83
N ASP A 440 -33.05 33.00 14.61
CA ASP A 440 -32.61 34.38 14.32
C ASP A 440 -33.14 34.87 12.95
N ALA A 441 -33.71 36.07 12.95
CA ALA A 441 -34.74 36.56 12.03
C ALA A 441 -34.29 36.95 10.60
N ALA A 442 -35.24 36.85 9.64
CA ALA A 442 -35.41 37.84 8.56
C ALA A 442 -36.84 37.80 7.97
N GLU A 443 -37.62 38.87 8.17
CA GLU A 443 -39.03 38.98 7.73
C GLU A 443 -39.20 39.29 6.23
N THR A 444 -40.33 38.87 5.64
CA THR A 444 -41.13 39.72 4.72
C THR A 444 -42.56 39.18 4.47
N GLU A 445 -43.54 39.84 5.11
CA GLU A 445 -44.97 40.05 4.76
C GLU A 445 -45.82 39.02 3.96
N GLU A 446 -46.80 38.41 4.67
CA GLU A 446 -48.28 38.48 4.45
C GLU A 446 -48.98 38.13 3.08
N PRO A 447 -50.30 37.80 3.05
CA PRO A 447 -50.92 36.66 3.74
C PRO A 447 -51.94 35.84 2.89
N LYS A 448 -52.37 34.71 3.49
CA LYS A 448 -53.31 33.65 3.03
C LYS A 448 -54.61 34.10 2.32
N LYS A 449 -55.14 33.25 1.42
CA LYS A 449 -56.60 32.98 1.33
C LYS A 449 -56.99 31.55 0.94
N LYS A 450 -58.16 31.15 1.46
CA LYS A 450 -58.67 29.77 1.67
C LYS A 450 -59.00 28.99 0.38
N LYS A 451 -58.86 27.65 0.45
CA LYS A 451 -59.66 26.71 -0.36
C LYS A 451 -61.15 26.86 -0.05
N GLN A 452 -61.99 26.72 -1.07
CA GLN A 452 -63.37 26.27 -0.91
C GLN A 452 -63.61 25.11 -1.89
N LYS A 453 -64.50 24.20 -1.49
CA LYS A 453 -64.78 22.90 -2.11
C LYS A 453 -66.05 23.03 -2.96
N ASN A 454 -66.15 22.30 -4.08
CA ASN A 454 -67.24 21.34 -4.34
C ASN A 454 -67.19 20.74 -5.76
N ASP A 455 -67.56 19.45 -5.81
CA ASP A 455 -68.42 18.73 -6.76
C ASP A 455 -68.22 18.95 -8.29
N ASP A 456 -67.67 17.94 -8.97
CA ASP A 456 -68.45 16.82 -9.55
C ASP A 456 -67.62 15.51 -9.46
#